data_AF-A0AA42CYA2-F1
#
_entry.id   AF-A0AA42CYA2-F1
#
_cell.length_a   1.000
_cell.length_b   1.000
_cell.length_c   1.000
_cell.angle_alpha   90.00
_cell.angle_beta   90.00
_cell.angle_gamma   90.00
#
_symmetry.space_group_name_H-M   'P 1'
#
loop_
_entity.id
_entity.type
_entity.pdbx_description
1 polymer ?
#
loop_
_entity_poly.entity_id
_entity_poly.type
_entity_poly.pdbx_seq_one_letter_code
_entity_poly.pdbx_strand_id
1 'polypeptide(L)'
;MHLAGQRHPVTGIVFDNRGFPIFDDVTAFDTRISIDAFKSASYEGQMKLATKGLLGAIEQGQVKASSFTVRQLQQIRAGAKKIDGYTWHHHQDSGRMQLVPELIHKKTGHVGGAAMGGGM
;
A
#
# COMPACT_ATOMS: atom_id res chain seq x y z
N MET A 1 13.31 -11.76 14.73
CA MET A 1 13.80 -10.48 15.31
C MET A 1 12.58 -9.63 15.60
N HIS A 2 12.45 -9.08 16.81
CA HIS A 2 11.35 -8.17 17.12
C HIS A 2 11.76 -6.75 16.67
N LEU A 3 11.18 -6.26 15.56
CA LEU A 3 11.54 -4.98 14.95
C LEU A 3 10.76 -3.79 15.53
N ALA A 4 9.90 -3.97 16.54
CA ALA A 4 9.13 -2.87 17.11
C ALA A 4 10.04 -1.73 17.62
N GLY A 5 9.72 -0.50 17.21
CA GLY A 5 10.53 0.70 17.50
C GLY A 5 11.89 0.75 16.81
N GLN A 6 12.20 -0.18 15.89
CA GLN A 6 13.48 -0.27 15.22
C GLN A 6 13.39 0.10 13.74
N ARG A 7 14.56 0.39 13.16
CA ARG A 7 14.73 0.60 11.72
C ARG A 7 15.11 -0.70 11.04
N HIS A 8 14.43 -1.06 9.94
CA HIS A 8 14.76 -2.20 9.14
C HIS A 8 16.19 -2.06 8.55
N PRO A 9 17.11 -3.02 8.77
CA PRO A 9 18.52 -2.86 8.41
C PRO A 9 18.77 -2.79 6.90
N VAL A 10 17.86 -3.35 6.09
CA VAL A 10 17.98 -3.36 4.61
C VAL A 10 17.22 -2.22 3.93
N THR A 11 15.96 -1.98 4.29
CA THR A 11 15.09 -1.02 3.60
C THR A 11 15.09 0.35 4.27
N GLY A 12 15.58 0.46 5.50
CA GLY A 12 15.52 1.69 6.28
C GLY A 12 14.12 2.03 6.79
N ILE A 13 13.08 1.23 6.50
CA ILE A 13 11.72 1.47 6.99
C ILE A 13 11.69 1.32 8.51
N VAL A 14 11.10 2.29 9.20
CA VAL A 14 10.93 2.26 10.66
C VAL A 14 9.67 1.48 10.99
N PHE A 15 9.68 0.76 12.11
CA PHE A 15 8.51 0.11 12.66
C PHE A 15 8.00 0.86 13.89
N ASP A 16 6.68 0.93 14.05
CA ASP A 16 6.05 1.47 15.27
C ASP A 16 6.37 0.60 16.49
N ASN A 17 6.00 1.07 17.69
CA ASN A 17 6.22 0.34 18.94
C ASN A 17 5.41 -0.97 19.06
N ARG A 18 4.53 -1.26 18.10
CA ARG A 18 3.75 -2.50 18.00
C ARG A 18 4.27 -3.44 16.90
N GLY A 19 5.31 -3.03 16.17
CA GLY A 19 5.92 -3.83 15.11
C GLY A 19 5.25 -3.70 13.73
N PHE A 20 4.52 -2.63 13.46
CA PHE A 20 4.00 -2.33 12.11
C PHE A 20 4.97 -1.42 11.33
N PRO A 21 5.27 -1.73 10.06
CA PRO A 21 6.13 -0.89 9.24
C PRO A 21 5.45 0.45 8.90
N ILE A 22 6.22 1.54 8.92
CA ILE A 22 5.76 2.89 8.58
C ILE A 22 6.29 3.22 7.18
N PHE A 23 5.41 3.14 6.18
CA PHE A 23 5.78 3.38 4.77
C PHE A 23 5.58 4.83 4.31
N ASP A 24 5.18 5.76 5.19
CA ASP A 24 4.77 7.13 4.83
C ASP A 24 5.79 7.85 3.92
N ASP A 25 7.10 7.68 4.15
CA ASP A 25 8.17 8.30 3.35
C ASP A 25 8.28 7.77 1.91
N VAL A 26 7.74 6.58 1.64
CA VAL A 26 7.83 5.91 0.32
C VAL A 26 6.47 5.70 -0.34
N THR A 27 5.39 6.14 0.32
CA THR A 27 4.02 6.01 -0.19
C THR A 27 3.82 6.89 -1.41
N ALA A 28 3.43 6.28 -2.53
CA ALA A 28 3.09 6.99 -3.76
C ALA A 28 1.67 7.58 -3.71
N PHE A 29 0.77 6.94 -2.98
CA PHE A 29 -0.59 7.44 -2.76
C PHE A 29 -1.21 6.80 -1.51
N ASP A 30 -1.92 7.62 -0.75
CA ASP A 30 -2.62 7.23 0.47
C ASP A 30 -4.12 7.45 0.29
N THR A 31 -4.92 6.46 0.66
CA THR A 31 -6.38 6.55 0.50
C THR A 31 -7.12 5.87 1.63
N ARG A 32 -8.36 6.31 1.82
CA ARG A 32 -9.28 5.75 2.81
C ARG A 32 -10.55 5.25 2.14
N ILE A 33 -10.77 3.95 2.24
CA ILE A 33 -12.01 3.28 1.87
C ILE A 33 -12.96 3.40 3.05
N SER A 34 -14.26 3.64 2.80
CA SER A 34 -15.25 3.62 3.88
C SER A 34 -15.25 2.26 4.58
N ILE A 35 -15.46 2.25 5.89
CA ILE A 35 -15.34 1.02 6.69
C ILE A 35 -16.33 -0.05 6.21
N ASP A 36 -17.54 0.33 5.83
CA ASP A 36 -18.54 -0.61 5.32
C ASP A 36 -18.08 -1.23 4.00
N ALA A 37 -17.62 -0.43 3.04
CA ALA A 37 -17.12 -0.94 1.77
C ALA A 37 -15.85 -1.80 1.95
N PHE A 38 -14.96 -1.42 2.88
CA PHE A 38 -13.76 -2.17 3.19
C PHE A 38 -14.07 -3.55 3.77
N LYS A 39 -15.00 -3.62 4.74
CA LYS A 39 -15.42 -4.88 5.38
C LYS A 39 -16.24 -5.78 4.46
N SER A 40 -17.01 -5.21 3.54
CA SER A 40 -17.80 -5.97 2.57
C SER A 40 -16.98 -6.50 1.39
N ALA A 41 -15.78 -5.98 1.17
CA ALA A 41 -14.92 -6.38 0.06
C ALA A 41 -13.94 -7.50 0.47
N SER A 42 -13.63 -8.39 -0.47
CA SER A 42 -12.50 -9.33 -0.31
C SER A 42 -11.17 -8.57 -0.27
N TYR A 43 -10.09 -9.24 0.14
CA TYR A 43 -8.73 -8.68 0.09
C TYR A 43 -8.39 -8.06 -1.27
N GLU A 44 -8.65 -8.79 -2.37
CA GLU A 44 -8.47 -8.23 -3.73
C GLU A 44 -9.46 -7.11 -4.05
N GLY A 45 -10.69 -7.19 -3.52
CA GLY A 45 -11.69 -6.14 -3.65
C GLY A 45 -11.24 -4.83 -3.00
N GLN A 46 -10.61 -4.89 -1.81
CA GLN A 46 -10.07 -3.72 -1.12
C GLN A 46 -8.96 -3.06 -1.94
N MET A 47 -8.07 -3.85 -2.57
CA MET A 47 -7.06 -3.32 -3.49
C MET A 47 -7.67 -2.61 -4.70
N LYS A 48 -8.72 -3.20 -5.30
CA LYS A 48 -9.43 -2.57 -6.43
C LYS A 48 -10.13 -1.28 -6.01
N LEU A 49 -10.74 -1.25 -4.82
CA LEU A 49 -11.33 -0.04 -4.25
C LEU A 49 -10.28 1.05 -4.02
N ALA A 50 -9.10 0.69 -3.53
CA ALA A 50 -7.98 1.62 -3.39
C ALA A 50 -7.50 2.16 -4.75
N THR A 51 -7.39 1.30 -5.77
CA THR A 51 -7.09 1.72 -7.15
C THR A 51 -8.14 2.66 -7.72
N LYS A 52 -9.43 2.44 -7.42
CA LYS A 52 -10.50 3.36 -7.78
C LYS A 52 -10.32 4.72 -7.09
N GLY A 53 -9.91 4.73 -5.82
CA GLY A 53 -9.56 5.95 -5.09
C GLY A 53 -8.42 6.72 -5.76
N LEU A 54 -7.36 6.03 -6.18
CA LEU A 54 -6.23 6.63 -6.92
C LEU A 54 -6.67 7.19 -8.27
N LEU A 55 -7.48 6.46 -9.03
CA LEU A 55 -8.02 6.94 -10.30
C LEU A 55 -8.80 8.24 -10.09
N GLY A 56 -9.71 8.27 -9.11
CA GLY A 56 -10.49 9.46 -8.79
C GLY A 56 -9.62 10.67 -8.39
N ALA A 57 -8.54 10.44 -7.63
CA ALA A 57 -7.60 11.49 -7.26
C ALA A 57 -6.80 12.03 -8.46
N ILE A 58 -6.48 11.18 -9.43
CA ILE A 58 -5.85 11.59 -10.69
C ILE A 58 -6.83 12.44 -11.53
N GLU A 59 -8.07 11.98 -11.67
CA GLU A 59 -9.11 12.68 -12.43
C GLU A 59 -9.46 14.05 -11.82
N GLN A 60 -9.39 14.18 -10.50
CA GLN A 60 -9.57 15.44 -9.77
C GLN A 60 -8.31 16.33 -9.76
N GLY A 61 -7.20 15.89 -10.36
CA GLY A 61 -5.93 16.64 -10.37
C GLY A 61 -5.21 16.69 -9.03
N GLN A 62 -5.66 15.93 -8.03
CA GLN A 62 -5.00 15.79 -6.72
C GLN A 62 -3.70 14.99 -6.83
N VAL A 63 -3.65 14.07 -7.79
CA VAL A 63 -2.44 13.29 -8.14
C VAL A 63 -2.09 13.54 -9.59
N LYS A 64 -0.85 13.92 -9.86
CA LYS A 64 -0.38 14.13 -11.24
C LYS A 64 -0.28 12.80 -11.96
N ALA A 65 -0.98 12.66 -13.09
CA ALA A 65 -0.85 11.47 -13.94
C ALA A 65 0.59 11.22 -14.40
N SER A 66 1.40 12.28 -14.54
CA SER A 66 2.83 12.21 -14.89
C SER A 66 3.70 11.53 -13.84
N SER A 67 3.20 11.30 -12.62
CA SER A 67 3.88 10.51 -11.59
C SER A 67 3.87 9.00 -11.90
N PHE A 68 3.08 8.57 -12.89
CA PHE A 68 2.94 7.17 -13.29
C PHE A 68 3.31 6.99 -14.76
N THR A 69 3.88 5.83 -15.08
CA THR A 69 4.13 5.40 -16.46
C THR A 69 2.82 5.14 -17.20
N VAL A 70 2.86 5.13 -18.53
CA VAL A 70 1.68 4.81 -19.38
C VAL A 70 1.05 3.46 -18.99
N ARG A 71 1.87 2.43 -18.73
CA ARG A 71 1.38 1.10 -18.32
C ARG A 71 0.71 1.13 -16.96
N GLN A 72 1.28 1.85 -15.99
CA GLN A 72 0.67 2.03 -14.67
C GLN A 72 -0.65 2.80 -14.77
N LEU A 73 -0.73 3.84 -15.59
CA LEU A 73 -1.98 4.57 -15.84
C LEU A 73 -3.06 3.68 -16.46
N GLN A 74 -2.70 2.78 -17.38
CA GLN A 74 -3.63 1.78 -17.92
C GLN A 74 -4.16 0.83 -16.83
N GLN A 75 -3.28 0.35 -15.95
CA GLN A 75 -3.67 -0.50 -14.81
C GLN A 75 -4.58 0.24 -13.83
N ILE A 76 -4.28 1.51 -13.53
CA ILE A 76 -5.08 2.36 -12.65
C ILE A 76 -6.48 2.57 -13.25
N ARG A 77 -6.56 2.93 -14.54
CA ARG A 77 -7.84 3.10 -15.26
C ARG A 77 -8.65 1.80 -15.34
N ALA A 78 -7.99 0.65 -15.44
CA ALA A 78 -8.63 -0.66 -15.44
C ALA A 78 -9.06 -1.13 -14.04
N GLY A 79 -8.79 -0.36 -12.97
CA GLY A 79 -9.10 -0.76 -11.59
C GLY A 79 -8.31 -2.00 -11.15
N ALA A 80 -7.08 -2.15 -11.63
CA ALA A 80 -6.26 -3.32 -11.32
C ALA A 80 -5.96 -3.41 -9.81
N LYS A 81 -5.96 -4.63 -9.26
CA LYS A 81 -5.58 -4.89 -7.86
C LYS A 81 -4.09 -4.63 -7.57
N LYS A 82 -3.27 -4.54 -8.61
CA LYS A 82 -1.83 -4.30 -8.54
C LYS A 82 -1.42 -3.39 -9.69
N ILE A 83 -0.46 -2.51 -9.41
CA ILE A 83 0.13 -1.56 -10.35
C ILE A 83 1.61 -1.94 -10.47
N ASP A 84 2.17 -1.96 -11.67
CA ASP A 84 3.54 -2.40 -11.89
C ASP A 84 4.54 -1.65 -11.01
N GLY A 85 5.42 -2.39 -10.33
CA GLY A 85 6.40 -1.83 -9.41
C GLY A 85 5.83 -1.39 -8.06
N TYR A 86 4.51 -1.44 -7.87
CA TYR A 86 3.83 -1.07 -6.64
C TYR A 86 2.93 -2.19 -6.12
N THR A 87 2.62 -2.12 -4.83
CA THR A 87 1.59 -2.95 -4.19
C THR A 87 0.77 -2.10 -3.24
N TRP A 88 -0.49 -2.45 -3.08
CA TRP A 88 -1.28 -1.92 -2.00
C TRP A 88 -0.84 -2.56 -0.68
N HIS A 89 -0.59 -1.73 0.32
CA HIS A 89 -0.28 -2.08 1.69
C HIS A 89 -1.46 -1.69 2.57
N HIS A 90 -1.94 -2.64 3.38
CA HIS A 90 -2.92 -2.41 4.43
C HIS A 90 -2.26 -1.75 5.63
N HIS A 91 -2.68 -0.53 5.93
CA HIS A 91 -2.24 0.15 7.14
C HIS A 91 -2.96 -0.44 8.37
N GLN A 92 -2.38 -0.28 9.58
CA GLN A 92 -3.03 -0.70 10.83
C GLN A 92 -4.41 -0.08 11.06
N ASP A 93 -4.64 1.10 10.49
CA ASP A 93 -5.90 1.82 10.61
C ASP A 93 -6.86 1.26 9.57
N SER A 94 -7.86 0.51 10.01
CA SER A 94 -8.84 -0.13 9.11
C SER A 94 -9.39 0.86 8.07
N GLY A 95 -9.43 0.41 6.82
CA GLY A 95 -9.85 1.22 5.67
C GLY A 95 -8.77 2.10 5.06
N ARG A 96 -7.61 2.32 5.72
CA ARG A 96 -6.49 3.06 5.12
C ARG A 96 -5.60 2.12 4.30
N MET A 97 -5.34 2.51 3.05
CA MET A 97 -4.55 1.76 2.07
C MET A 97 -3.45 2.66 1.52
N GLN A 98 -2.23 2.13 1.42
CA GLN A 98 -1.07 2.86 0.92
C GLN A 98 -0.51 2.16 -0.32
N LEU A 99 -0.34 2.90 -1.42
CA LEU A 99 0.36 2.38 -2.60
C LEU A 99 1.87 2.56 -2.39
N VAL A 100 2.60 1.46 -2.21
CA VAL A 100 4.02 1.47 -1.86
C VAL A 100 4.86 0.68 -2.88
N PRO A 101 6.15 1.00 -3.09
CA PRO A 101 7.00 0.24 -3.98
C PRO A 101 7.07 -1.24 -3.56
N GLU A 102 6.79 -2.14 -4.50
CA GLU A 102 6.68 -3.58 -4.22
C GLU A 102 7.98 -4.14 -3.64
N LEU A 103 9.12 -3.70 -4.16
CA LEU A 103 10.43 -4.15 -3.69
C LEU A 103 10.70 -3.73 -2.23
N ILE A 104 10.30 -2.52 -1.84
CA ILE A 104 10.46 -2.04 -0.46
C ILE A 104 9.52 -2.81 0.47
N HIS A 105 8.26 -2.97 0.09
CA HIS A 105 7.28 -3.75 0.87
C HIS A 105 7.76 -5.19 1.08
N LYS A 106 8.15 -5.87 -0.01
CA LYS A 106 8.64 -7.25 0.02
C LYS A 106 9.89 -7.39 0.89
N LYS A 107 10.89 -6.52 0.73
CA LYS A 107 12.14 -6.60 1.51
C LYS A 107 11.91 -6.30 3.00
N THR A 108 11.01 -5.37 3.31
CA THR A 108 10.68 -4.99 4.70
C THR A 108 9.99 -6.15 5.45
N GLY A 109 9.15 -6.93 4.77
CA GLY A 109 8.45 -8.06 5.39
C GLY A 109 9.31 -9.30 5.67
N HIS A 110 10.51 -9.41 5.10
CA HIS A 110 11.32 -10.64 5.19
C HIS A 110 12.33 -10.70 6.35
N VAL A 111 12.80 -9.58 6.91
CA VAL A 111 13.88 -9.59 7.95
C VAL A 111 13.34 -9.63 9.40
N GLY A 112 12.01 -9.79 9.58
CA GLY A 112 11.37 -9.94 10.90
C GLY A 112 11.32 -11.38 11.46
N GLY A 113 11.39 -12.40 10.61
CA GLY A 113 11.24 -13.82 10.98
C GLY A 113 9.87 -14.36 10.57
N ALA A 114 9.85 -15.15 9.48
CA ALA A 114 8.66 -15.56 8.74
C ALA A 114 7.85 -14.38 8.20
N ALA A 115 7.36 -14.47 6.97
CA ALA A 115 6.45 -13.47 6.43
C ALA A 115 5.36 -13.21 7.48
N MET A 116 5.28 -11.99 8.04
CA MET A 116 4.12 -11.61 8.83
C MET A 116 2.93 -11.84 7.91
N GLY A 117 2.19 -12.92 8.19
CA GLY A 117 1.24 -13.51 7.27
C GLY A 117 0.32 -12.41 6.78
N GLY A 118 0.41 -12.11 5.48
CA GLY A 118 -0.59 -11.33 4.80
C GLY A 118 -1.91 -12.09 4.93
N GLY A 119 -2.83 -11.54 5.71
CA GLY A 119 -4.10 -12.20 5.98
C GLY A 119 -4.87 -11.50 7.08
N MET A 120 -5.53 -10.39 6.72
CA MET A 120 -6.86 -10.06 7.23
C MET A 120 -7.74 -9.67 6.05
#